data_AF-A0A5E4IFF1-F1
#
_entry.id   AF-A0A5E4IFF1-F1
#
_cell.length_a   1.000
_cell.length_b   1.000
_cell.length_c   1.000
_cell.angle_alpha   90.00
_cell.angle_beta   90.00
_cell.angle_gamma   90.00
#
_symmetry.space_group_name_H-M   'P 1'
#
loop_
_entity.id
_entity.type
_entity.pdbx_description
1 polymer ?
#
loop_
_entity_poly.entity_id
_entity_poly.type
_entity_poly.pdbx_seq_one_letter_code
_entity_poly.pdbx_strand_id
1 'polypeptide(L)'
;MARMTLLFSSAELADIVLARHVERLFFGLTTPWNEVVRTLAQIPEKGSIRGVARSSGHDKGTICKWVDLAGKHCEEVTDYFLRDLHLDRVQVDEIWSYIKKAKEYHKSRS
;
A
#
# COMPACT_ATOMS: atom_id res chain seq x y z
N MET A 1 41.76 2.20 -12.88
CA MET A 1 41.00 1.41 -11.89
C MET A 1 39.52 1.65 -12.14
N ALA A 2 38.78 0.59 -12.45
CA ALA A 2 37.53 0.65 -13.21
C ALA A 2 36.40 1.39 -12.48
N ARG A 3 35.76 2.31 -13.20
CA ARG A 3 34.40 2.79 -12.94
C ARG A 3 33.46 1.59 -13.05
N MET A 4 32.93 1.12 -11.93
CA MET A 4 31.77 0.21 -11.89
C MET A 4 30.51 1.07 -11.80
N THR A 5 30.15 1.75 -12.89
CA THR A 5 28.84 2.37 -13.02
C THR A 5 27.88 1.26 -13.41
N LEU A 6 27.18 0.68 -12.43
CA LEU A 6 26.07 -0.21 -12.72
C LEU A 6 24.97 0.63 -13.37
N LEU A 7 24.86 0.54 -14.69
CA LEU A 7 23.70 0.96 -15.47
C LEU A 7 22.56 -0.01 -15.18
N PHE A 8 21.96 0.09 -13.99
CA PHE A 8 20.61 -0.42 -13.81
C PHE A 8 19.68 0.57 -14.48
N SER A 9 18.91 0.11 -15.45
CA SER A 9 17.84 0.91 -16.03
C SER A 9 16.93 1.40 -14.90
N SER A 10 16.39 2.62 -14.99
CA SER A 10 15.43 3.15 -13.99
C SER A 10 14.29 2.18 -13.69
N ALA A 11 13.92 1.32 -14.65
CA ALA A 11 12.94 0.26 -14.48
C ALA A 11 13.43 -0.90 -13.58
N GLU A 12 14.69 -1.34 -13.72
CA GLU A 12 15.27 -2.39 -12.86
C GLU A 12 15.44 -1.92 -11.42
N LEU A 13 15.76 -0.63 -11.20
CA LEU A 13 15.80 -0.05 -9.87
C LEU A 13 14.39 0.03 -9.24
N ALA A 14 13.37 0.35 -10.03
CA ALA A 14 11.99 0.33 -9.54
C ALA A 14 11.58 -1.08 -9.12
N ASP A 15 11.83 -2.10 -9.94
CA ASP A 15 11.49 -3.50 -9.63
C ASP A 15 12.24 -4.04 -8.40
N ILE A 16 13.53 -3.71 -8.25
CA ILE A 16 14.34 -4.11 -7.09
C ILE A 16 13.88 -3.37 -5.82
N VAL A 17 13.57 -2.07 -5.91
CA VAL A 17 13.09 -1.27 -4.78
C VAL A 17 11.68 -1.72 -4.37
N LEU A 18 10.78 -1.96 -5.31
CA LEU A 18 9.42 -2.47 -5.07
C LEU A 18 9.47 -3.86 -4.43
N ALA A 19 10.24 -4.80 -4.99
CA ALA A 19 10.33 -6.16 -4.46
C ALA A 19 10.96 -6.21 -3.05
N ARG A 20 12.01 -5.41 -2.79
CA ARG A 20 12.61 -5.31 -1.44
C ARG A 20 11.74 -4.57 -0.44
N HIS A 21 10.94 -3.60 -0.88
CA HIS A 21 10.07 -2.88 0.04
C HIS A 21 8.94 -3.76 0.55
N VAL A 22 8.28 -4.52 -0.34
CA VAL A 22 7.10 -5.33 0.00
C VAL A 22 7.35 -6.29 1.17
N GLU A 23 8.51 -6.96 1.18
CA GLU A 23 8.87 -7.89 2.27
C GLU A 23 9.09 -7.14 3.61
N ARG A 24 9.60 -5.91 3.56
CA ARG A 24 9.82 -5.07 4.74
C ARG A 24 8.53 -4.51 5.33
N LEU A 25 7.49 -4.32 4.51
CA LEU A 25 6.21 -3.71 4.94
C LEU A 25 5.52 -4.52 6.02
N PHE A 26 5.59 -5.84 5.88
CA PHE A 26 4.91 -6.80 6.73
C PHE A 26 5.84 -7.42 7.77
N PHE A 27 7.06 -6.89 7.91
CA PHE A 27 8.01 -7.34 8.89
C PHE A 27 7.48 -7.11 10.32
N GLY A 28 7.58 -8.13 11.18
CA GLY A 28 7.10 -8.07 12.56
C GLY A 28 5.63 -8.43 12.75
N LEU A 29 4.91 -8.83 11.69
CA LEU A 29 3.62 -9.47 11.83
C LEU A 29 3.77 -10.94 12.26
N THR A 30 2.84 -11.43 13.08
CA THR A 30 2.77 -12.84 13.47
C THR A 30 2.39 -13.74 12.28
N THR A 31 1.60 -13.20 11.35
CA THR A 31 1.14 -13.88 10.13
C THR A 31 2.23 -13.82 9.05
N PRO A 32 2.50 -14.90 8.31
CA PRO A 32 3.52 -14.90 7.28
C PRO A 32 3.14 -13.98 6.11
N TRP A 33 4.13 -13.29 5.53
CA TRP A 33 3.92 -12.22 4.56
C TRP A 33 3.14 -12.65 3.32
N ASN A 34 3.35 -13.89 2.85
CA ASN A 34 2.67 -14.45 1.68
C ASN A 34 1.15 -14.55 1.90
N GLU A 35 0.73 -14.87 3.12
CA GLU A 35 -0.67 -14.92 3.51
C GLU A 35 -1.27 -13.51 3.59
N VAL A 36 -0.52 -12.55 4.14
CA VAL A 36 -0.93 -11.14 4.19
C VAL A 36 -1.14 -10.58 2.79
N VAL A 37 -0.18 -10.78 1.89
CA VAL A 37 -0.26 -10.32 0.48
C VAL A 37 -1.43 -10.96 -0.24
N ARG A 38 -1.62 -12.28 -0.12
CA ARG A 38 -2.78 -12.99 -0.71
C ARG A 38 -4.10 -12.44 -0.20
N THR A 39 -4.17 -12.14 1.09
CA THR A 39 -5.39 -11.60 1.72
C THR A 39 -5.68 -10.19 1.23
N LEU A 40 -4.66 -9.33 1.15
CA LEU A 40 -4.81 -7.95 0.67
C LEU A 40 -5.14 -7.88 -0.83
N ALA A 41 -4.62 -8.80 -1.65
CA ALA A 41 -4.92 -8.88 -3.09
C ALA A 41 -6.42 -9.07 -3.38
N GLN A 42 -7.19 -9.64 -2.43
CA GLN A 42 -8.63 -9.82 -2.58
C GLN A 42 -9.43 -8.52 -2.47
N ILE A 43 -8.89 -7.49 -1.80
CA ILE A 43 -9.57 -6.21 -1.59
C ILE A 43 -9.85 -5.46 -2.91
N PRO A 44 -8.86 -5.22 -3.79
CA PRO A 44 -9.11 -4.54 -5.06
C PRO A 44 -10.02 -5.36 -6.00
N GLU A 45 -10.09 -6.68 -5.86
CA GLU A 45 -10.96 -7.58 -6.63
C GLU A 45 -12.44 -7.54 -6.20
N LYS A 46 -12.90 -6.43 -5.62
CA LYS A 46 -14.25 -6.24 -5.03
C LYS A 46 -14.42 -6.84 -3.63
N GLY A 47 -13.34 -7.21 -2.95
CA GLY A 47 -13.36 -7.71 -1.58
C GLY A 47 -13.66 -6.60 -0.57
N SER A 48 -14.78 -6.71 0.16
CA SER A 48 -15.00 -5.86 1.35
C SER A 48 -14.13 -6.34 2.51
N ILE A 49 -13.70 -5.43 3.40
CA ILE A 49 -12.91 -5.79 4.60
C ILE A 49 -13.55 -6.94 5.40
N ARG A 50 -14.89 -6.93 5.55
CA ARG A 50 -15.62 -8.00 6.26
C ARG A 50 -15.67 -9.30 5.46
N GLY A 51 -15.77 -9.21 4.13
CA GLY A 51 -15.76 -10.36 3.24
C GLY A 51 -14.41 -11.07 3.29
N VAL A 52 -13.33 -10.29 3.16
CA VAL A 52 -11.95 -10.76 3.23
C VAL A 52 -11.62 -11.33 4.62
N ALA A 53 -12.05 -10.69 5.70
CA ALA A 53 -11.92 -11.24 7.06
C ALA A 53 -12.58 -12.62 7.18
N ARG A 54 -13.80 -12.78 6.63
CA ARG A 54 -14.50 -14.06 6.65
C ARG A 54 -13.84 -15.13 5.79
N SER A 55 -13.39 -14.79 4.57
CA SER A 55 -12.78 -15.75 3.64
C SER A 55 -11.38 -16.18 4.09
N SER A 56 -10.62 -15.29 4.73
CA SER A 56 -9.26 -15.56 5.22
C SER A 56 -9.21 -16.10 6.66
N GLY A 57 -10.30 -15.99 7.42
CA GLY A 57 -10.36 -16.42 8.82
C GLY A 57 -9.73 -15.44 9.82
N HIS A 58 -9.30 -14.26 9.35
CA HIS A 58 -8.71 -13.22 10.20
C HIS A 58 -9.76 -12.28 10.79
N ASP A 59 -9.43 -11.67 11.93
CA ASP A 59 -10.26 -10.61 12.49
C ASP A 59 -10.27 -9.37 11.58
N LYS A 60 -11.41 -8.66 11.56
CA LYS A 60 -11.58 -7.43 10.78
C LYS A 60 -10.53 -6.38 11.15
N GLY A 61 -10.19 -6.25 12.43
CA GLY A 61 -9.19 -5.31 12.91
C GLY A 61 -7.79 -5.64 12.38
N THR A 62 -7.47 -6.93 12.23
CA THR A 62 -6.23 -7.39 11.61
C THR A 62 -6.17 -7.00 10.14
N ILE A 63 -7.25 -7.25 9.38
CA ILE A 63 -7.33 -6.82 7.97
C ILE A 63 -7.18 -5.29 7.84
N CYS A 64 -7.86 -4.52 8.69
CA CYS A 64 -7.71 -3.06 8.70
C CYS A 64 -6.25 -2.63 8.93
N LYS A 65 -5.56 -3.22 9.91
CA LYS A 65 -4.14 -2.92 10.17
C LYS A 65 -3.26 -3.20 8.96
N TRP A 66 -3.49 -4.31 8.25
CA TRP A 66 -2.72 -4.64 7.05
C TRP A 66 -2.99 -3.66 5.91
N VAL A 67 -4.24 -3.25 5.73
CA VAL A 67 -4.61 -2.22 4.75
C VAL A 67 -3.95 -0.88 5.09
N ASP A 68 -3.95 -0.48 6.36
CA ASP A 68 -3.32 0.77 6.79
C ASP A 68 -1.80 0.75 6.55
N LEU A 69 -1.14 -0.38 6.83
CA LEU A 69 0.29 -0.56 6.55
C LEU A 69 0.59 -0.49 5.05
N ALA A 70 -0.20 -1.20 4.23
CA ALA A 70 -0.06 -1.16 2.78
C ALA A 70 -0.31 0.26 2.22
N GLY A 71 -1.32 0.97 2.75
CA GLY A 71 -1.66 2.33 2.35
C GLY A 71 -0.53 3.33 2.61
N LYS A 72 0.07 3.29 3.80
CA LYS A 72 1.24 4.14 4.14
C LYS A 72 2.41 3.89 3.20
N HIS A 73 2.63 2.64 2.83
CA HIS A 73 3.69 2.34 1.88
C HIS A 73 3.37 2.81 0.46
N CYS A 74 2.12 2.65 0.00
CA CYS A 74 1.69 3.19 -1.27
C CYS A 74 1.87 4.72 -1.32
N GLU A 75 1.67 5.42 -0.20
CA GLU A 75 1.95 6.86 -0.08
C GLU A 75 3.44 7.16 -0.30
N GLU A 76 4.36 6.45 0.38
CA GLU A 76 5.81 6.60 0.18
C GLU A 76 6.25 6.35 -1.27
N VAL A 77 5.69 5.29 -1.89
CA VAL A 77 5.97 4.93 -3.29
C VAL A 77 5.45 5.99 -4.24
N THR A 78 4.22 6.46 -4.01
CA THR A 78 3.60 7.51 -4.82
C THR A 78 4.39 8.80 -4.72
N ASP A 79 4.77 9.20 -3.51
CA ASP A 79 5.61 10.37 -3.26
C ASP A 79 6.97 10.28 -3.94
N TYR A 80 7.58 9.09 -3.96
CA TYR A 80 8.85 8.88 -4.66
C TYR A 80 8.68 9.03 -6.17
N PHE A 81 7.67 8.38 -6.75
CA PHE A 81 7.44 8.40 -8.19
C PHE A 81 6.91 9.74 -8.71
N LEU A 82 6.16 10.50 -7.90
CA LEU A 82 5.54 11.76 -8.30
C LEU A 82 6.44 13.01 -8.12
N ARG A 83 7.72 12.83 -7.73
CA ARG A 83 8.67 13.94 -7.61
C ARG A 83 9.40 14.21 -8.93
N ASP A 84 9.57 15.49 -9.24
CA ASP A 84 10.36 15.99 -10.38
C ASP A 84 9.97 15.39 -11.75
N LEU A 85 8.66 15.21 -12.00
CA LEU A 85 8.17 14.77 -13.30
C LEU A 85 8.35 15.86 -14.38
N HIS A 86 9.33 15.66 -15.25
CA HIS A 86 9.50 16.44 -16.47
C HIS A 86 8.56 15.92 -17.58
N LEU A 87 7.26 16.21 -17.47
CA LEU A 87 6.27 15.81 -18.48
C LEU A 87 5.95 16.97 -19.43
N ASP A 88 6.04 16.72 -20.74
CA ASP A 88 5.63 17.69 -21.78
C ASP A 88 4.10 17.79 -21.95
N ARG A 89 3.36 16.73 -21.59
CA ARG A 89 1.89 16.66 -21.60
C ARG A 89 1.37 15.83 -20.44
N VAL A 90 0.26 16.27 -19.85
CA VAL A 90 -0.41 15.61 -18.71
C VAL A 90 -1.88 15.40 -19.03
N GLN A 91 -2.41 14.23 -18.68
CA GLN A 91 -3.84 13.94 -18.64
C GLN A 91 -4.26 13.77 -17.19
N VAL A 92 -5.32 14.47 -16.80
CA VAL A 92 -5.89 14.39 -15.46
C VAL A 92 -7.33 13.88 -15.62
N ASP A 93 -7.66 12.84 -14.87
CA ASP A 93 -9.02 12.31 -14.77
C ASP A 93 -9.48 12.41 -13.30
N GLU A 94 -10.79 12.53 -13.10
CA GLU A 94 -11.37 12.69 -11.77
C GLU A 94 -12.18 11.45 -11.38
N ILE A 95 -11.84 10.89 -10.21
CA ILE A 95 -12.58 9.78 -9.61
C ILE A 95 -13.35 10.32 -8.41
N TRP A 96 -14.67 10.11 -8.42
CA TRP A 96 -15.57 10.52 -7.35
C TRP A 96 -15.95 9.34 -6.45
N SER A 97 -15.92 9.55 -5.14
CA SER A 97 -16.41 8.58 -4.16
C SER A 97 -16.91 9.29 -2.90
N TYR A 98 -17.94 8.74 -2.27
CA TYR A 98 -18.47 9.27 -1.02
C TYR A 98 -17.60 8.85 0.16
N ILE A 99 -17.02 9.85 0.85
CA ILE A 99 -16.27 9.63 2.08
C ILE A 99 -17.10 10.14 3.26
N LYS A 100 -17.35 9.27 4.23
CA LYS A 100 -18.01 9.67 5.47
C LYS A 100 -17.03 10.51 6.30
N LYS A 101 -17.42 11.73 6.69
CA LYS A 101 -16.64 12.51 7.65
C LYS A 101 -16.49 11.75 8.98
N ALA A 102 -15.27 11.72 9.51
CA ALA A 102 -15.03 11.25 10.86
C ALA A 102 -15.86 12.11 11.83
N LYS A 103 -16.69 11.46 12.66
CA LYS A 103 -17.35 12.17 13.76
C LYS A 103 -16.30 12.41 14.84
N GLU A 104 -16.17 13.65 15.32
CA GLU A 104 -15.42 13.89 16.56
C GLU A 104 -16.06 13.06 17.67
N TYR A 105 -15.31 12.13 18.24
CA TYR A 105 -15.71 11.46 19.46
C TYR A 105 -15.57 12.47 20.60
N HIS A 106 -16.63 13.20 20.92
CA HIS A 106 -16.70 13.89 22.20
C HIS A 106 -16.71 12.81 23.29
N LYS A 107 -15.56 12.62 23.94
CA LYS A 107 -15.42 11.76 25.11
C LYS A 107 -16.21 12.42 26.24
N SER A 108 -17.51 12.14 26.34
CA SER A 108 -18.31 12.46 27.52
C SER A 108 -17.71 11.67 28.68
N ARG A 109 -16.92 12.38 29.49
CA ARG A 109 -16.30 11.88 30.72
C ARG A 109 -17.46 11.48 31.65
N SER A 110 -17.66 10.19 31.86
CA SER A 110 -18.46 9.69 32.98
C SER A 110 -17.63 9.65 34.24
#